data_AF-A0A377ZSQ5-F1
#
_entry.id   AF-A0A377ZSQ5-F1
#
_cell.length_a   1.000
_cell.length_b   1.000
_cell.length_c   1.000
_cell.angle_alpha   90.00
_cell.angle_beta   90.00
_cell.angle_gamma   90.00
#
_symmetry.space_group_name_H-M   'P 1'
#
loop_
_entity.id
_entity.type
_entity.pdbx_description
1 polymer ?
#
loop_
_entity_poly.entity_id
_entity_poly.type
_entity_poly.pdbx_seq_one_letter_code
_entity_poly.pdbx_strand_id
1 'polypeptide(L)' 'MAEHLCRLLRLAILFASRRRDDLLPAIQLTAQDEQLTLILPGNWLDEHPLGREMVDQECQWQSYVHWILRVASGDTLK' A
#
# COMPACT_ATOMS: atom_id res chain seq x y z
N MET A 1 14.01 7.68 -11.74
CA MET A 1 13.96 8.58 -10.54
C MET A 1 12.56 9.14 -10.32
N ALA A 2 11.94 9.81 -11.30
CA ALA A 2 10.58 10.35 -11.17
C ALA A 2 9.51 9.28 -10.87
N GLU A 3 9.71 8.06 -11.38
CA GLU A 3 8.78 6.94 -11.20
C GLU A 3 8.63 6.50 -9.74
N HIS A 4 9.70 6.53 -8.96
CA HIS A 4 9.66 6.18 -7.53
C HIS A 4 8.81 7.18 -6.75
N LEU A 5 8.99 8.48 -7.03
CA LEU A 5 8.16 9.53 -6.43
C LEU A 5 6.70 9.40 -6.85
N CYS A 6 6.43 9.04 -8.12
CA CYS A 6 5.08 8.80 -8.61
C CYS A 6 4.42 7.62 -7.87
N ARG A 7 5.12 6.49 -7.69
CA ARG A 7 4.61 5.34 -6.93
C ARG A 7 4.28 5.70 -5.49
N LEU A 8 5.17 6.43 -4.80
CA LEU A 8 4.92 6.91 -3.44
C LEU A 8 3.71 7.84 -3.38
N LEU A 9 3.59 8.76 -4.33
CA LEU A 9 2.46 9.69 -4.41
C LEU A 9 1.13 8.98 -4.63
N ARG A 10 1.08 7.96 -5.52
CA ARG A 10 -0.12 7.16 -5.75
C ARG A 10 -0.58 6.45 -4.48
N LEU A 11 0.33 5.81 -3.77
CA LEU A 11 0.05 5.18 -2.48
C LEU A 11 -0.43 6.21 -1.45
N ALA A 12 0.25 7.35 -1.33
CA ALA A 12 -0.16 8.41 -0.41
C ALA A 12 -1.57 8.92 -0.69
N ILE A 13 -1.93 9.13 -1.96
CA ILE A 13 -3.29 9.54 -2.37
C ILE A 13 -4.30 8.43 -2.04
N LEU A 14 -3.99 7.16 -2.31
CA LEU A 14 -4.88 6.03 -2.01
C LEU A 14 -5.25 6.00 -0.51
N PHE A 15 -4.27 6.17 0.37
CA PHE A 15 -4.51 6.21 1.83
C PHE A 15 -5.15 7.51 2.32
N ALA A 16 -4.86 8.65 1.67
CA ALA A 16 -5.45 9.95 2.03
C ALA A 16 -6.88 10.15 1.47
N SER A 17 -7.27 9.43 0.43
CA SER A 17 -8.56 9.59 -0.27
C SER A 17 -9.78 9.36 0.62
N ARG A 18 -9.61 8.64 1.74
CA ARG A 18 -10.70 8.33 2.68
C ARG A 18 -11.13 9.54 3.52
N ARG A 19 -10.36 10.65 3.53
CA ARG A 19 -10.64 11.94 4.24
C ARG A 19 -11.24 11.76 5.65
N ARG A 20 -10.88 10.64 6.30
CA ARG A 20 -11.23 10.27 7.67
C ARG A 20 -9.91 10.13 8.39
N ASP A 21 -9.60 11.16 9.14
CA ASP A 21 -8.28 11.48 9.67
C ASP A 21 -8.01 10.72 10.99
N ASP A 22 -9.04 10.05 11.54
CA ASP A 22 -9.00 9.46 12.89
C ASP A 22 -8.19 8.15 12.99
N LEU A 23 -7.92 7.47 11.88
CA LEU A 23 -7.31 6.13 11.86
C LEU A 23 -6.42 5.93 10.63
N LEU A 24 -5.47 6.84 10.38
CA LEU A 24 -4.39 6.50 9.43
C LEU A 24 -3.58 5.37 10.08
N PRO A 25 -3.63 4.14 9.55
CA PRO A 25 -2.94 3.03 10.18
C PRO A 25 -1.44 3.30 10.25
N ALA A 26 -0.73 2.63 11.16
CA ALA A 26 0.72 2.59 11.14
C ALA A 26 1.18 1.80 9.90
N ILE A 27 1.21 2.47 8.74
CA ILE A 27 1.68 1.91 7.47
C ILE A 27 3.20 1.96 7.49
N GLN A 28 3.84 0.84 7.17
CA GLN A 28 5.27 0.81 6.90
C GLN A 28 5.49 0.48 5.43
N LEU A 29 6.48 1.11 4.81
CA LEU A 29 6.85 0.85 3.43
C LEU A 29 8.34 0.53 3.38
N THR A 30 8.68 -0.62 2.84
CA THR A 30 10.06 -1.03 2.61
C THR A 30 10.32 -1.18 1.12
N ALA A 31 11.36 -0.52 0.63
CA ALA A 31 11.83 -0.65 -0.75
C ALA A 31 13.03 -1.58 -0.77
N GLN A 32 12.99 -2.60 -1.62
CA GLN A 32 14.12 -3.48 -1.89
C GLN A 32 14.29 -3.56 -3.39
N ASP A 33 15.31 -2.87 -3.90
CA ASP A 33 15.53 -2.71 -5.34
C ASP A 33 14.29 -2.10 -6.03
N GLU A 34 13.71 -2.76 -7.04
CA GLU A 34 12.48 -2.32 -7.70
C GLU A 34 11.18 -2.77 -7.01
N GLN A 35 11.28 -3.60 -5.96
CA GLN A 35 10.13 -4.11 -5.20
C GLN A 35 9.77 -3.17 -4.04
N LEU A 36 8.50 -2.79 -3.97
CA LEU A 36 7.92 -2.12 -2.81
C LEU A 36 7.10 -3.12 -1.99
N THR A 37 7.32 -3.12 -0.68
CA THR A 37 6.51 -3.92 0.26
C THR A 37 5.81 -2.98 1.22
N LEU A 38 4.49 -2.95 1.10
CA LEU A 38 3.56 -2.19 1.91
C LEU A 38 3.09 -3.08 3.08
N ILE A 39 3.39 -2.66 4.30
CA ILE A 39 3.02 -3.37 5.51
C ILE A 39 1.87 -2.59 6.16
N LEU A 40 0.72 -3.24 6.25
CA LEU A 40 -0.50 -2.71 6.86
C LEU A 40 -0.75 -3.40 8.21
N PRO A 41 -1.46 -2.79 9.17
CA PRO A 41 -1.82 -3.48 10.40
C PRO A 41 -2.63 -4.74 10.11
N GLY A 42 -2.45 -5.80 10.92
CA GLY A 42 -3.01 -7.13 10.65
C GLY A 42 -4.52 -7.16 10.37
N ASN A 43 -5.29 -6.35 11.10
CA ASN A 43 -6.75 -6.29 10.98
C ASN A 43 -7.23 -5.24 9.97
N TRP A 44 -6.36 -4.40 9.40
CA TRP A 44 -6.78 -3.26 8.58
C TRP A 44 -7.47 -3.68 7.28
N LEU A 45 -6.95 -4.70 6.61
CA LEU A 45 -7.54 -5.20 5.36
C LEU A 45 -8.90 -5.88 5.58
N ASP A 46 -9.12 -6.42 6.78
CA ASP A 46 -10.38 -7.06 7.17
C ASP A 46 -11.44 -6.01 7.57
N GLU A 47 -11.02 -5.00 8.36
CA GLU A 47 -11.87 -3.90 8.79
C GLU A 47 -12.19 -2.89 7.67
N HIS A 48 -11.44 -2.92 6.57
CA HIS A 48 -11.61 -2.01 5.44
C HIS A 48 -11.64 -2.76 4.09
N PRO A 49 -12.75 -3.44 3.74
CA PRO A 49 -12.88 -4.17 2.49
C PRO A 49 -12.71 -3.27 1.25
N LEU A 50 -13.19 -2.02 1.31
CA LEU A 50 -12.93 -1.03 0.24
C LEU A 50 -11.46 -0.64 0.15
N GLY A 51 -10.76 -0.58 1.29
CA GLY A 51 -9.32 -0.32 1.34
C GLY A 51 -8.52 -1.44 0.69
N ARG A 52 -8.90 -2.69 0.99
CA ARG A 52 -8.34 -3.89 0.36
C ARG A 52 -8.50 -3.87 -1.17
N GLU A 53 -9.71 -3.64 -1.67
CA GLU A 53 -9.97 -3.57 -3.12
C GLU A 53 -9.11 -2.51 -3.81
N MET A 54 -8.97 -1.31 -3.22
CA MET A 54 -8.13 -0.25 -3.78
C MET A 54 -6.65 -0.66 -3.83
N VAL A 55 -6.14 -1.29 -2.76
CA VAL A 55 -4.75 -1.75 -2.69
C VAL A 55 -4.50 -2.87 -3.71
N ASP A 56 -5.43 -3.83 -3.85
CA ASP A 56 -5.33 -4.89 -4.85
C ASP A 56 -5.36 -4.33 -6.29
N GLN A 57 -6.18 -3.32 -6.56
CA GLN A 57 -6.16 -2.60 -7.84
C GLN A 57 -4.81 -1.91 -8.10
N GLU A 58 -4.23 -1.25 -7.10
CA GLU A 58 -2.92 -0.61 -7.24
C GLU A 58 -1.81 -1.64 -7.52
N CYS A 59 -1.85 -2.80 -6.86
CA CYS A 59 -0.93 -3.91 -7.14
C CYS A 59 -1.03 -4.37 -8.60
N GLN A 60 -2.25 -4.52 -9.12
CA GLN A 60 -2.46 -4.88 -10.53
C GLN A 60 -1.92 -3.80 -11.48
N TRP A 61 -2.20 -2.52 -11.21
CA TRP A 61 -1.71 -1.42 -12.03
C TRP A 61 -0.19 -1.31 -12.07
N GLN A 62 0.48 -1.49 -10.93
CA GLN A 62 1.94 -1.51 -10.89
C GLN A 62 2.50 -2.73 -11.63
N SER A 63 1.83 -3.88 -11.58
CA SER A 63 2.25 -5.07 -12.34
C SER A 63 2.23 -4.87 -13.86
N TYR A 64 1.34 -4.04 -14.41
CA TYR A 64 1.32 -3.77 -15.86
C TYR A 64 2.57 -3.04 -16.36
N VAL A 65 3.28 -2.34 -15.46
CA VAL A 65 4.55 -1.66 -15.75
C VAL A 65 5.74 -2.38 -15.11
N HIS A 66 5.58 -3.67 -14.79
CA HIS A 66 6.59 -4.54 -14.19
C HIS A 66 7.06 -4.11 -12.79
N TRP A 67 6.29 -3.26 -12.09
CA TRP A 67 6.60 -2.85 -10.73
C TRP A 67 5.94 -3.77 -9.72
N ILE A 68 6.76 -4.36 -8.87
CA ILE A 68 6.29 -5.31 -7.85
C ILE A 68 5.88 -4.52 -6.61
N LEU A 69 4.57 -4.49 -6.35
CA LEU A 69 4.01 -4.05 -5.07
C LEU A 69 3.52 -5.27 -4.30
N ARG A 70 4.13 -5.55 -3.15
CA ARG A 70 3.67 -6.57 -2.21
C ARG A 70 2.95 -5.92 -1.04
N VAL A 71 1.91 -6.59 -0.58
CA VAL A 71 1.14 -6.19 0.59
C VAL A 71 1.33 -7.24 1.66
N ALA A 72 1.74 -6.82 2.84
CA ALA A 72 1.93 -7.67 4.00
C ALA A 72 1.10 -7.15 5.17
N SER A 73 0.64 -8.08 6.01
CA SER A 73 -0.01 -7.77 7.27
C SER A 73 1.05 -7.74 8.39
N GLY A 74 1.03 -6.72 9.24
CA GLY A 74 2.00 -6.51 10.33
C GLY A 74 1.98 -7.58 11.42
N ASP A 75 1.01 -8.50 11.38
CA ASP A 75 0.98 -9.70 12.22
C ASP A 75 2.02 -10.76 11.79
N THR A 76 2.45 -10.74 10.52
CA THR A 76 3.45 -11.68 9.97
C THR A 76 4.89 -11.43 10.46
N LEU A 77 5.16 -10.38 11.26
CA LEU A 77 6.49 -10.07 11.79
C LEU A 77 6.80 -10.72 13.17
N LYS A 78 6.09 -11.78 13.56
CA LYS A 78 6.41 -12.57 14.77
C LYS A 78 7.20 -13.83 14.47
#